data_AF-A0A920ACQ5-F1
#
_entry.id   AF-A0A920ACQ5-F1
#
_cell.length_a   1.000
_cell.length_b   1.000
_cell.length_c   1.000
_cell.angle_alpha   90.00
_cell.angle_beta   90.00
_cell.angle_gamma   90.00
#
_symmetry.space_group_name_H-M   'P 1'
#
loop_
_entity.id
_entity.type
_entity.pdbx_description
1 polymer ?
#
loop_
_entity_poly.entity_id
_entity_poly.type
_entity_poly.pdbx_seq_one_letter_code
_entity_poly.pdbx_strand_id
1 'polypeptide(L)' 'MKISIASDHAGVTYKTRLVNYLKTKGFDVKDFGPMNKESVDYPDYAHPVAKAVRKKKMLI' A
#
# COMPACT_ATOMS: atom_id res chain seq x y z
N MET A 1 -13.02 -5.29 -6.01
CA MET A 1 -11.63 -5.74 -6.22
C MET A 1 -10.78 -5.24 -5.06
N LYS A 2 -9.84 -6.05 -4.54
CA LYS A 2 -9.02 -5.70 -3.36
C LYS A 2 -7.60 -5.34 -3.78
N ILE A 3 -7.13 -4.15 -3.41
CA ILE A 3 -5.82 -3.63 -3.78
C ILE A 3 -4.96 -3.50 -2.52
N SER A 4 -3.80 -4.13 -2.51
CA SER A 4 -2.78 -4.00 -1.47
C SER A 4 -1.70 -3.02 -1.94
N ILE A 5 -1.43 -1.99 -1.13
CA ILE A 5 -0.46 -0.96 -1.47
C ILE A 5 0.46 -0.69 -0.29
N ALA A 6 1.72 -0.37 -0.59
CA ALA A 6 2.69 0.15 0.34
C ALA A 6 3.67 1.07 -0.38
N SER A 7 4.47 1.81 0.38
CA SER A 7 5.58 2.62 -0.15
C SER A 7 6.77 2.54 0.81
N ASP A 8 7.79 3.34 0.55
CA ASP A 8 8.73 3.79 1.56
C ASP A 8 8.34 5.19 2.08
N HIS A 9 9.21 5.80 2.87
CA HIS A 9 9.03 7.13 3.44
C HIS A 9 8.91 8.24 2.39
N ALA A 10 9.63 8.13 1.26
CA ALA A 10 9.55 9.08 0.16
C ALA A 10 8.19 9.01 -0.56
N GLY A 11 7.61 7.81 -0.66
CA GLY A 11 6.36 7.57 -1.36
C GLY A 11 5.06 7.90 -0.59
N VAL A 12 5.12 8.21 0.71
CA VAL A 12 3.93 8.37 1.58
C VAL A 12 2.92 9.35 1.02
N THR A 13 3.36 10.53 0.58
CA THR A 13 2.45 11.57 0.07
C THR A 13 1.69 11.11 -1.18
N TYR A 14 2.37 10.44 -2.12
CA TYR A 14 1.73 9.94 -3.33
C TYR A 14 0.83 8.74 -3.04
N LYS A 15 1.29 7.81 -2.19
CA LYS A 15 0.51 6.67 -1.75
C LYS A 15 -0.80 7.11 -1.12
N THR A 16 -0.79 8.07 -0.19
CA THR A 16 -2.03 8.56 0.44
C THR A 16 -3.00 9.14 -0.58
N ARG A 17 -2.51 9.92 -1.54
CA ARG A 17 -3.34 10.46 -2.64
C ARG A 17 -3.94 9.35 -3.50
N LEU A 18 -3.14 8.33 -3.84
CA LEU A 18 -3.58 7.20 -4.64
C LEU A 18 -4.60 6.33 -3.90
N VAL A 19 -4.38 6.05 -2.60
CA VAL A 19 -5.34 5.33 -1.74
C VAL A 19 -6.69 6.04 -1.73
N ASN A 20 -6.68 7.36 -1.55
CA ASN A 20 -7.93 8.15 -1.56
C ASN A 20 -8.62 8.06 -2.92
N TYR A 21 -7.88 8.23 -4.02
CA TYR A 21 -8.41 8.10 -5.37
C TYR A 21 -9.00 6.71 -5.64
N LEU A 22 -8.32 5.64 -5.27
CA LEU A 22 -8.80 4.28 -5.48
C LEU A 22 -10.06 4.00 -4.67
N LYS A 23 -10.15 4.52 -3.44
CA LYS A 23 -11.36 4.43 -2.61
C LYS A 23 -12.55 5.16 -3.25
N THR A 24 -12.36 6.34 -3.84
CA THR A 24 -13.45 7.04 -4.55
C THR A 24 -13.92 6.30 -5.80
N LYS A 25 -13.09 5.42 -6.36
CA LYS A 25 -13.45 4.52 -7.46
C LYS A 25 -14.10 3.20 -7.01
N GLY A 26 -14.36 3.03 -5.71
CA GLY A 26 -15.03 1.83 -5.17
C GLY A 26 -14.11 0.63 -4.96
N PHE A 27 -12.79 0.83 -4.96
CA PHE A 27 -11.84 -0.24 -4.63
C PHE A 27 -11.67 -0.39 -3.11
N ASP A 28 -11.56 -1.65 -2.66
CA ASP A 28 -11.20 -1.99 -1.28
C ASP A 28 -9.67 -1.98 -1.17
N VAL A 29 -9.11 -0.94 -0.56
CA VAL A 29 -7.66 -0.70 -0.50
C VAL A 29 -7.12 -0.99 0.89
N LYS A 30 -6.16 -1.92 0.98
CA LYS A 30 -5.34 -2.14 2.18
C LYS A 30 -3.99 -1.47 2.01
N ASP A 31 -3.78 -0.41 2.78
CA ASP A 31 -2.47 0.24 2.94
C ASP A 31 -1.67 -0.49 4.04
N PHE A 32 -0.45 -0.91 3.72
CA PHE A 32 0.46 -1.59 4.63
C PHE A 32 1.50 -0.64 5.26
N GLY A 33 1.53 0.63 4.88
CA GLY A 33 2.45 1.64 5.40
C GLY A 33 3.58 2.02 4.44
N PRO A 34 4.56 2.82 4.90
CA PRO A 34 4.55 3.57 6.16
C PRO A 34 3.49 4.68 6.18
N MET A 35 3.04 5.13 7.35
CA MET A 35 1.99 6.16 7.48
C MET A 35 2.55 7.57 7.64
N ASN A 36 3.85 7.70 7.87
CA ASN A 36 4.59 8.93 8.08
C ASN A 36 5.82 8.97 7.17
N LYS A 37 6.50 10.12 7.12
CA LYS A 37 7.71 10.36 6.31
C LYS A 37 9.01 10.05 7.05
N GLU A 38 8.93 9.39 8.19
CA GLU A 38 10.12 8.97 8.93
C GLU A 38 10.87 7.94 8.10
N SER A 39 12.20 7.97 8.15
CA SER A 39 13.02 7.01 7.40
C SER A 39 12.67 5.59 7.83
N VAL A 40 12.52 4.70 6.85
CA VAL A 40 12.16 3.30 7.07
C VAL A 40 12.79 2.43 5.99
N ASP A 41 12.90 1.14 6.31
CA ASP A 41 13.33 0.10 5.37
C ASP A 41 12.15 -0.37 4.51
N TYR A 42 12.23 -0.10 3.21
CA TYR A 42 11.18 -0.48 2.26
C TYR A 42 10.81 -1.98 2.26
N PRO A 43 11.71 -2.96 2.52
CA PRO A 43 11.34 -4.38 2.52
C PRO A 43 10.30 -4.74 3.58
N ASP A 44 10.29 -4.03 4.71
CA ASP A 44 9.31 -4.26 5.79
C ASP A 44 7.88 -4.01 5.33
N TYR A 45 7.71 -3.14 4.33
CA TYR A 45 6.43 -2.78 3.75
C TYR A 45 6.14 -3.54 2.45
N ALA A 46 7.16 -3.86 1.65
CA ALA A 46 7.02 -4.61 0.41
C ALA A 46 6.68 -6.10 0.64
N HIS A 47 7.31 -6.75 1.62
CA HIS A 47 7.07 -8.18 1.88
C HIS A 47 5.62 -8.49 2.29
N PRO A 48 4.96 -7.72 3.19
CA PRO A 48 3.54 -7.90 3.50
C PRO A 48 2.63 -7.80 2.27
N VAL A 49 2.89 -6.83 1.37
CA VAL A 49 2.13 -6.67 0.12
C VAL A 49 2.30 -7.90 -0.76
N ALA A 50 3.55 -8.31 -1.06
CA ALA A 50 3.83 -9.48 -1.87
C ALA A 50 3.18 -10.76 -1.31
N LYS A 51 3.20 -10.92 0.02
CA LYS A 51 2.57 -12.05 0.72
C LYS A 51 1.04 -12.01 0.61
N ALA A 52 0.42 -10.83 0.64
CA ALA A 52 -1.03 -10.67 0.48
C ALA A 52 -1.48 -11.05 -0.94
N VAL A 53 -0.70 -10.64 -1.95
CA VAL A 53 -0.94 -10.95 -3.37
C VAL A 53 -0.75 -12.43 -3.64
N ARG A 54 0.37 -13.01 -3.19
CA ARG A 54 0.68 -14.44 -3.36
C ARG A 54 -0.40 -15.35 -2.81
N LYS A 55 -1.04 -14.98 -1.70
CA LYS A 55 -2.16 -15.73 -1.09
C LYS A 55 -3.48 -15.56 -1.86
N LYS A 56 -3.48 -14.93 -3.05
CA LYS A 56 -4.66 -14.55 -3.85
C LYS A 56 -5.71 -13.75 -3.07
N LYS A 57 -5.28 -13.04 -2.02
CA LYS A 57 -6.19 -12.23 -1.21
C LYS A 57 -6.39 -10.83 -1.79
N MET A 58 -5.43 -10.33 -2.58
CA MET A 58 -5.35 -8.95 -3.07
C MET A 58 -4.55 -8.85 -4.39
N LEU A 59 -4.68 -7.74 -5.11
CA LEU A 59 -3.82 -7.32 -6.24
C LEU A 59 -2.89 -6.19 -5.82
N ILE A 60 -1.82 -5.94 -6.56
CA ILE A 60 -0.96 -4.74 -6.38
C ILE A 60 -1.60 -3.55 -7.07
#